data_AF-A0A352KPJ3-F1
#
_entry.id   AF-A0A352KPJ3-F1
#
_cell.length_a   1.000
_cell.length_b   1.000
_cell.length_c   1.000
_cell.angle_alpha   90.00
_cell.angle_beta   90.00
_cell.angle_gamma   90.00
#
_symmetry.space_group_name_H-M   'P 1'
#
loop_
_entity.id
_entity.type
_entity.pdbx_description
1 polymer ?
#
loop_
_entity_poly.entity_id
_entity_poly.type
_entity_poly.pdbx_seq_one_letter_code
_entity_poly.pdbx_strand_id
1 'polypeptide(L)' 'MSTRRDLIWIENLRVWAMFMVVLVHCATDYVFAYPNIAMDQWWAGNFYDALGRWCVPNFLMISGYLLLGRP' A
#
# COMPACT_ATOMS: atom_id res chain seq x y z
N MET A 1 13.15 -15.56 20.22
CA MET A 1 12.75 -14.29 20.84
C MET A 1 13.28 -13.18 19.92
N SER A 2 12.43 -12.59 19.07
CA SER A 2 12.87 -11.54 18.12
C SER A 2 13.30 -10.31 18.92
N THR A 3 14.49 -9.79 18.66
CA THR A 3 15.00 -8.60 19.36
C THR A 3 14.27 -7.37 18.84
N ARG A 4 14.03 -6.34 19.66
CA ARG A 4 13.28 -5.13 19.26
C ARG A 4 13.84 -4.45 17.98
N ARG A 5 15.16 -4.58 17.73
CA ARG A 5 15.83 -4.10 16.50
C ARG A 5 15.47 -4.92 15.25
N ASP A 6 15.21 -6.21 15.41
CA ASP A 6 14.83 -7.12 14.32
C ASP A 6 13.38 -6.94 13.87
N LEU A 7 12.61 -6.05 14.51
CA LEU A 7 11.25 -5.70 14.10
C LEU A 7 11.17 -4.32 13.43
N ILE A 8 12.20 -3.47 13.55
CA ILE A 8 12.18 -2.12 12.97
C ILE A 8 12.01 -2.18 11.45
N TRP A 9 12.70 -3.11 10.78
CA TRP A 9 12.57 -3.25 9.33
C TRP A 9 11.15 -3.63 8.92
N ILE A 10 10.48 -4.53 9.66
CA ILE A 10 9.13 -4.98 9.31
C ILE A 10 8.08 -3.93 9.67
N GLU A 11 8.29 -3.18 10.77
CA GLU A 11 7.46 -2.03 11.11
C GLU A 11 7.57 -0.92 10.06
N ASN A 12 8.77 -0.64 9.54
CA ASN A 12 8.97 0.30 8.44
C ASN A 12 8.27 -0.17 7.15
N LEU A 13 8.32 -1.47 6.83
CA LEU A 13 7.58 -2.03 5.70
C LEU A 13 6.06 -1.87 5.87
N ARG A 14 5.54 -1.99 7.10
CA ARG A 14 4.12 -1.70 7.39
C ARG A 14 3.76 -0.25 7.09
N VAL A 15 4.64 0.70 7.45
CA VAL A 15 4.45 2.13 7.17
C VAL A 15 4.43 2.38 5.66
N TRP A 16 5.36 1.78 4.93
CA TRP A 16 5.36 1.85 3.46
C TRP A 16 4.10 1.24 2.84
N ALA A 17 3.63 0.11 3.35
CA ALA A 17 2.39 -0.50 2.88
C ALA A 17 1.18 0.42 3.12
N MET A 18 1.07 1.05 4.30
CA MET A 18 0.02 2.04 4.59
C MET A 18 0.07 3.24 3.64
N PHE A 19 1.27 3.76 3.34
CA PHE A 19 1.42 4.85 2.38
C PHE A 19 0.92 4.46 0.98
N MET A 20 1.25 3.26 0.51
CA MET A 20 0.78 2.76 -0.77
C MET A 20 -0.74 2.54 -0.82
N VAL A 21 -1.38 2.16 0.30
CA VAL A 21 -2.85 2.10 0.39
C VAL A 21 -3.47 3.46 0.11
N VAL A 22 -2.94 4.52 0.75
CA VAL A 22 -3.41 5.90 0.50
C VAL A 22 -3.20 6.30 -0.96
N LEU A 23 -2.05 5.97 -1.53
CA LEU A 23 -1.73 6.26 -2.93
C LEU A 23 -2.73 5.60 -3.90
N VAL A 24 -3.11 4.34 -3.68
CA VAL A 24 -4.14 3.66 -4.49
C VAL A 24 -5.49 4.36 -4.38
N HIS A 25 -5.90 4.76 -3.18
CA HIS A 25 -7.17 5.48 -2.99
C HIS A 25 -7.17 6.82 -3.71
N CYS A 26 -6.06 7.57 -3.70
CA CYS A 26 -5.94 8.80 -4.47
C CYS A 26 -5.92 8.55 -5.99
N ALA A 27 -5.31 7.46 -6.45
CA ALA A 27 -5.26 7.11 -7.87
C ALA A 27 -6.62 6.64 -8.42
N THR A 28 -7.43 6.01 -7.57
CA THR A 28 -8.76 5.48 -7.89
C THR A 28 -9.68 6.57 -8.46
N ASP A 29 -9.63 7.79 -7.94
CA ASP A 29 -10.42 8.91 -8.44
C ASP A 29 -10.12 9.22 -9.92
N TYR A 30 -8.85 9.15 -10.33
CA TYR A 30 -8.44 9.34 -11.72
C TYR A 30 -8.84 8.16 -12.61
N VAL A 31 -8.77 6.93 -12.09
CA VAL A 31 -9.17 5.73 -12.84
C VAL A 31 -10.66 5.77 -13.19
N PHE A 32 -11.51 6.16 -12.24
CA PHE A 32 -12.97 6.23 -12.43
C PHE A 32 -13.45 7.51 -13.12
N ALA A 33 -12.61 8.52 -13.27
CA ALA A 33 -12.97 9.76 -13.97
C ALA A 33 -13.00 9.62 -15.51
N TYR A 34 -12.58 8.49 -16.09
CA TYR A 34 -12.65 8.26 -17.53
C TYR A 34 -14.11 8.18 -18.03
N PRO A 35 -14.46 8.80 -19.17
CA PRO A 35 -13.62 9.50 -20.15
C PRO A 35 -13.50 11.03 -19.94
N ASN A 36 -13.84 11.55 -18.76
CA ASN A 36 -13.93 12.99 -18.51
C ASN A 36 -12.57 13.67 -18.26
N ILE A 37 -11.48 12.91 -18.23
CA ILE A 37 -10.11 13.40 -18.02
C ILE A 37 -9.22 13.05 -19.22
N ALA A 38 -8.08 13.73 -19.34
CA ALA A 38 -7.14 13.46 -20.40
C ALA A 38 -6.55 12.04 -20.28
N MET A 39 -6.21 11.43 -21.41
CA MET A 39 -5.76 10.03 -21.50
C MET A 39 -4.45 9.80 -20.71
N ASP A 40 -3.55 10.77 -20.71
CA ASP A 40 -2.31 10.76 -19.93
C ASP A 40 -2.57 10.75 -18.41
N GLN A 41 -3.55 11.54 -17.94
CA GLN A 41 -3.97 11.56 -16.54
C GLN A 41 -4.60 10.23 -16.12
N TRP A 42 -5.41 9.63 -17.00
CA TRP A 42 -5.99 8.31 -16.78
C TRP A 42 -4.91 7.22 -16.71
N TRP A 43 -3.93 7.25 -17.62
CA TRP A 43 -2.79 6.32 -17.59
C TRP A 43 -1.94 6.48 -16.33
N ALA A 44 -1.69 7.71 -15.88
CA ALA A 44 -1.00 7.96 -14.63
C ALA A 44 -1.77 7.34 -13.45
N GLY A 45 -3.10 7.54 -13.37
CA GLY A 45 -3.96 6.90 -12.37
C GLY A 45 -3.85 5.38 -12.38
N ASN A 46 -3.94 4.76 -13.56
CA ASN A 46 -3.80 3.30 -13.70
C ASN A 46 -2.40 2.80 -13.31
N PHE A 47 -1.35 3.54 -13.66
CA PHE A 47 0.03 3.20 -13.29
C PHE A 47 0.20 3.19 -11.77
N TYR A 48 -0.29 4.22 -11.08
CA TYR A 48 -0.24 4.30 -9.61
C TYR A 48 -1.13 3.25 -8.94
N ASP A 49 -2.34 2.98 -9.46
CA ASP A 49 -3.20 1.89 -8.99
C ASP A 49 -2.49 0.53 -9.11
N ALA A 50 -1.95 0.20 -10.29
CA ALA A 50 -1.24 -1.05 -10.53
C ALA A 50 0.00 -1.21 -9.63
N LEU A 51 0.77 -0.13 -9.46
CA LEU A 51 1.92 -0.10 -8.55
C LEU A 51 1.54 -0.35 -7.09
N GLY A 52 0.35 0.05 -6.66
CA GLY A 52 -0.08 -0.07 -5.27
C GLY A 52 -0.90 -1.32 -4.95
N ARG A 53 -1.37 -2.11 -5.92
CA ARG A 53 -2.27 -3.27 -5.68
C ARG A 53 -1.79 -4.31 -4.67
N TRP A 54 -0.48 -4.47 -4.50
CA TRP A 54 0.10 -5.41 -3.53
C TRP A 54 0.15 -4.87 -2.10
N CYS A 55 -0.17 -3.59 -1.86
CA CYS A 55 -0.03 -2.96 -0.55
C CYS A 55 -0.99 -3.54 0.50
N VAL A 56 -2.23 -3.85 0.13
CA VAL A 56 -3.28 -4.35 1.03
C VAL A 56 -2.91 -5.72 1.64
N PRO A 57 -2.59 -6.77 0.86
CA PRO A 57 -2.20 -8.06 1.44
C PRO A 57 -0.91 -7.94 2.28
N ASN A 58 0.06 -7.12 1.85
CA ASN A 58 1.29 -6.89 2.62
C ASN A 58 1.00 -6.22 3.97
N PHE A 59 0.19 -5.17 3.98
CA PHE A 59 -0.21 -4.49 5.21
C PHE A 59 -0.90 -5.44 6.19
N LEU A 60 -1.83 -6.27 5.70
CA LEU A 60 -2.54 -7.27 6.50
C LEU A 60 -1.57 -8.31 7.08
N MET A 61 -0.71 -8.90 6.24
CA MET A 61 0.23 -9.95 6.65
C MET A 61 1.25 -9.44 7.67
N ILE A 62 1.83 -8.25 7.46
CA ILE A 62 2.78 -7.66 8.40
C ILE A 62 2.11 -7.35 9.74
N SER A 63 0.89 -6.80 9.70
CA SER A 63 0.12 -6.51 10.93
C SER A 63 -0.21 -7.79 11.70
N GLY A 64 -0.63 -8.85 11.01
CA GLY A 64 -0.88 -10.17 11.61
C GLY A 64 0.38 -10.80 12.20
N TYR A 65 1.50 -10.77 11.49
CA TYR A 65 2.79 -11.27 11.97
C TYR A 65 3.22 -10.58 13.27
N LEU A 66 3.10 -9.25 13.33
CA LEU A 66 3.44 -8.46 14.51
C LEU A 66 2.50 -8.69 15.69
N LEU A 67 1.25 -9.10 15.44
CA LEU A 67 0.27 -9.43 16.48
C LEU A 67 0.52 -10.82 17.06
N LEU A 68 0.72 -11.83 16.21
CA LEU A 68 0.97 -13.23 16.59
C LEU A 68 2.32 -13.43 17.29
N GLY A 69 3.31 -12.58 17.02
CA GLY A 69 4.62 -12.61 17.67
C GLY A 69 4.65 -12.05 19.10
N ARG A 70 3.51 -11.56 19.63
CA ARG A 70 3.38 -11.03 20.98
C ARG A 70 2.53 -12.03 21.80
N PRO A 71 3.04 -12.61 22.89
CA PRO A 71 2.25 -13.48 23.77
C PRO A 71 1.11 -12.72 24.44
#